data_AF-G5QR06-F1
#
_entry.id   AF-G5QR06-F1
#
_cell.length_a   1.000
_cell.length_b   1.000
_cell.length_c   1.000
_cell.angle_alpha   90.00
_cell.angle_beta   90.00
_cell.angle_gamma   90.00
#
_symmetry.space_group_name_H-M   'P 1'
#
loop_
_entity.id
_entity.type
_entity.pdbx_description
1 polymer ?
#
loop_
_entity_poly.entity_id
_entity_poly.type
_entity_poly.pdbx_seq_one_letter_code
_entity_poly.pdbx_strand_id
1 'polypeptide(L)'
;MYLGGPLGLLSIGLMAILVRGLGLLMLGVASTAGQLLGSVLIDELIPSLGNTVYLVTIIGTLFALVGAIVTTIPEYRASKMAQRIEVSE
;
A
#
# COMPACT_ATOMS: atom_id res chain seq x y z
N MET A 1 -24.46 -16.70 3.73
CA MET A 1 -23.36 -16.82 4.72
C MET A 1 -22.44 -18.04 4.49
N TYR A 2 -22.39 -18.62 3.28
CA TYR A 2 -21.51 -19.76 2.97
C TYR A 2 -20.14 -19.38 2.37
N LEU A 3 -19.96 -18.11 1.95
CA LEU A 3 -18.73 -17.64 1.32
C LEU A 3 -17.67 -17.16 2.33
N GLY A 4 -18.04 -16.93 3.59
CA GLY A 4 -17.14 -16.37 4.60
C GLY A 4 -15.94 -17.27 4.93
N GLY A 5 -16.17 -18.59 5.01
CA GLY A 5 -15.11 -19.56 5.25
C GLY A 5 -14.06 -19.57 4.13
N PRO A 6 -14.44 -19.83 2.86
CA PRO A 6 -13.51 -19.81 1.74
C PRO A 6 -12.81 -18.45 1.54
N LEU A 7 -13.55 -17.34 1.64
CA LEU A 7 -12.97 -16.00 1.47
C LEU A 7 -11.98 -15.64 2.58
N GLY A 8 -12.26 -16.03 3.83
CA GLY A 8 -11.33 -15.81 4.94
C GLY A 8 -10.02 -16.58 4.76
N LEU A 9 -10.11 -17.84 4.30
CA LEU A 9 -8.95 -18.68 4.05
C LEU A 9 -8.09 -18.13 2.90
N LEU A 10 -8.73 -17.63 1.84
CA LEU A 10 -8.06 -16.97 0.72
C LEU A 10 -7.35 -15.68 1.17
N SER A 11 -7.99 -14.86 2.02
CA SER A 11 -7.42 -13.63 2.57
C SER A 11 -6.17 -13.89 3.41
N ILE A 12 -6.25 -14.81 4.37
CA ILE A 12 -5.10 -15.16 5.23
C ILE A 12 -3.99 -15.82 4.40
N GLY A 13 -4.34 -16.66 3.43
CA GLY A 13 -3.37 -17.28 2.52
C GLY A 13 -2.59 -16.26 1.69
N LEU A 14 -3.28 -15.29 1.10
CA LEU A 14 -2.65 -14.16 0.39
C LEU A 14 -1.74 -13.36 1.32
N MET A 15 -2.22 -13.03 2.52
CA MET A 15 -1.44 -12.29 3.50
C MET A 15 -0.15 -13.04 3.88
N ALA A 16 -0.23 -14.36 4.10
CA ALA A 16 0.93 -15.19 4.43
C ALA A 16 1.96 -15.24 3.28
N ILE A 17 1.51 -15.28 2.02
CA ILE A 17 2.38 -15.22 0.84
C ILE A 17 3.08 -13.86 0.75
N LEU A 18 2.33 -12.77 0.97
CA LEU A 18 2.86 -11.41 0.93
C LEU A 18 3.88 -11.15 2.06
N VAL A 19 3.60 -11.60 3.29
CA VAL A 19 4.53 -11.49 4.43
C VAL A 19 5.85 -12.21 4.15
N ARG A 20 5.84 -13.36 3.47
CA ARG A 20 7.07 -14.12 3.15
C ARG A 20 8.02 -13.36 2.23
N GLY A 21 7.50 -12.51 1.33
CA GLY A 21 8.31 -11.73 0.40
C GLY A 21 8.70 -10.34 0.93
N LEU A 22 7.79 -9.68 1.65
CA LEU A 22 7.92 -8.27 2.05
C LEU A 22 8.38 -8.10 3.51
N GLY A 23 8.17 -9.10 4.37
CA GLY A 23 8.28 -8.95 5.82
C GLY A 23 7.06 -8.25 6.44
N LEU A 24 6.89 -8.40 7.75
CA LEU A 24 5.67 -7.94 8.44
C LEU A 24 5.59 -6.40 8.53
N LEU A 25 6.72 -5.72 8.73
CA LEU A 25 6.79 -4.25 8.85
C LEU A 25 6.42 -3.56 7.53
N MET A 26 7.05 -3.99 6.43
CA MET A 26 6.81 -3.43 5.10
C MET A 26 5.37 -3.68 4.64
N LEU A 27 4.81 -4.85 4.97
CA LEU A 27 3.42 -5.17 4.64
C LEU A 27 2.42 -4.24 5.34
N GLY A 28 2.69 -3.86 6.59
CA GLY A 28 1.88 -2.88 7.32
C GLY A 28 1.89 -1.51 6.62
N VAL A 29 3.08 -1.01 6.29
CA VAL A 29 3.25 0.28 5.59
C VAL A 29 2.59 0.25 4.21
N ALA A 30 2.79 -0.83 3.44
CA ALA A 30 2.18 -1.01 2.14
C ALA A 30 0.64 -1.09 2.22
N SER A 31 0.10 -1.76 3.25
CA SER A 31 -1.34 -1.86 3.46
C SER A 31 -1.96 -0.50 3.77
N THR A 32 -1.39 0.27 4.69
CA THR A 32 -1.87 1.62 5.01
C THR A 32 -1.73 2.57 3.82
N ALA A 33 -0.65 2.48 3.04
CA ALA A 33 -0.49 3.26 1.81
C ALA A 33 -1.56 2.91 0.75
N GLY A 34 -1.81 1.61 0.55
CA GLY A 34 -2.85 1.12 -0.36
C GLY A 34 -4.26 1.56 0.06
N GLN A 35 -4.54 1.62 1.36
CA GLN A 35 -5.80 2.12 1.90
C GLN A 35 -6.00 3.62 1.62
N LEU A 36 -4.96 4.45 1.81
CA LEU A 36 -5.01 5.88 1.49
C LEU A 36 -5.23 6.10 -0.01
N LEU A 37 -4.50 5.36 -0.86
CA LEU A 37 -4.67 5.39 -2.31
C LEU A 37 -6.09 4.99 -2.73
N GLY A 38 -6.60 3.88 -2.19
CA GLY A 38 -7.94 3.39 -2.48
C GLY A 38 -9.03 4.37 -2.06
N SER A 39 -8.89 5.00 -0.89
CA SER A 39 -9.81 6.03 -0.40
C SER A 39 -9.91 7.20 -1.38
N VAL A 40 -8.78 7.63 -1.94
CA VAL A 40 -8.78 8.78 -2.86
C VAL A 40 -9.28 8.38 -4.24
N LEU A 41 -8.88 7.20 -4.74
CA LEU A 41 -9.41 6.69 -6.00
C LEU A 41 -10.93 6.57 -5.97
N ILE A 42 -11.51 6.16 -4.83
CA ILE A 42 -12.96 6.12 -4.65
C ILE A 42 -13.59 7.52 -4.63
N ASP A 43 -12.94 8.49 -3.99
CA ASP A 43 -13.42 9.88 -3.93
C ASP A 43 -13.43 10.54 -5.32
N GLU A 44 -12.46 10.20 -6.18
CA GLU A 44 -12.39 10.66 -7.58
C GLU A 44 -13.36 9.89 -8.50
N LEU A 45 -13.50 8.57 -8.32
CA LEU A 45 -14.27 7.71 -9.22
C LEU A 45 -15.79 7.74 -8.93
N ILE A 46 -16.17 7.99 -7.68
CA ILE A 46 -17.57 8.16 -7.27
C ILE A 46 -17.73 9.56 -6.66
N PRO A 47 -17.73 10.62 -7.48
CA PRO A 47 -18.00 11.95 -6.98
C PRO A 47 -19.43 11.99 -6.44
N SER A 48 -19.57 12.13 -5.12
CA SER A 48 -20.89 12.26 -4.48
C SER A 48 -21.63 13.47 -5.08
N LEU A 49 -22.84 13.21 -5.58
CA LEU A 49 -23.77 14.23 -6.09
C LEU A 49 -24.08 15.24 -4.98
N GLY A 50 -23.30 16.31 -4.92
CA GLY A 50 -23.48 17.43 -3.98
C GLY A 50 -22.23 17.91 -3.25
N ASN A 51 -21.09 17.19 -3.29
CA ASN A 51 -19.86 17.64 -2.65
C ASN A 51 -18.82 18.01 -3.72
N THR A 52 -18.58 19.30 -3.90
CA THR A 52 -17.54 19.82 -4.80
C THR A 52 -16.20 19.29 -4.32
N VAL A 53 -15.45 18.60 -5.20
CA VAL A 53 -14.09 18.14 -4.91
C VAL A 53 -13.25 19.36 -4.54
N TYR A 54 -12.96 19.53 -3.24
CA TYR A 54 -12.15 20.64 -2.77
C TYR A 54 -10.70 20.39 -3.19
N LEU A 55 -10.06 21.41 -3.77
CA LEU A 55 -8.64 21.41 -4.12
C LEU A 55 -7.73 20.92 -2.97
N VAL A 56 -8.19 21.06 -1.73
CA VAL A 56 -7.49 20.60 -0.52
C VAL A 56 -7.37 19.06 -0.46
N THR A 57 -8.35 18.31 -0.94
CA THR A 57 -8.34 16.83 -0.92
C THR A 57 -7.37 16.28 -1.97
N ILE A 58 -7.33 16.91 -3.14
CA ILE A 58 -6.37 16.58 -4.21
C ILE A 58 -4.94 16.85 -3.74
N ILE A 59 -4.69 18.00 -3.09
CA ILE A 59 -3.37 18.34 -2.56
C ILE A 59 -2.98 17.40 -1.41
N GLY A 60 -3.90 17.11 -0.48
CA GLY A 60 -3.66 16.18 0.62
C GLY A 60 -3.32 14.77 0.14
N THR A 61 -4.00 14.31 -0.93
CA THR A 61 -3.70 13.05 -1.61
C THR A 61 -2.30 13.06 -2.20
N LEU A 62 -1.98 14.08 -2.99
CA LEU A 62 -0.69 14.18 -3.68
C LEU A 62 0.45 14.16 -2.66
N PHE A 63 0.26 14.85 -1.53
CA PHE A 63 1.21 14.89 -0.42
C PHE A 63 1.37 13.53 0.27
N ALA A 64 0.27 12.81 0.51
CA ALA A 64 0.30 11.44 1.05
C ALA A 64 1.01 10.46 0.09
N LEU A 65 0.77 10.58 -1.21
CA LEU A 65 1.42 9.80 -2.27
C LEU A 65 2.93 10.06 -2.32
N VAL A 66 3.33 11.33 -2.27
CA VAL A 66 4.75 11.72 -2.20
C VAL A 66 5.38 11.20 -0.90
N GLY A 67 4.69 11.29 0.24
CA GLY A 67 5.16 10.71 1.50
C GLY A 67 5.37 9.19 1.42
N ALA A 68 4.45 8.46 0.79
CA ALA A 68 4.58 7.01 0.58
C ALA A 68 5.76 6.67 -0.35
N ILE A 69 5.98 7.45 -1.42
CA ILE A 69 7.12 7.30 -2.31
C ILE A 69 8.42 7.57 -1.55
N VAL A 70 8.49 8.65 -0.77
CA VAL A 70 9.68 9.00 0.02
C VAL A 70 10.00 7.91 1.05
N THR A 71 8.98 7.33 1.69
CA THR A 71 9.14 6.21 2.63
C THR A 71 9.67 4.94 1.98
N THR A 72 9.28 4.62 0.74
CA THR A 72 9.71 3.39 0.06
C THR A 72 11.13 3.49 -0.54
N ILE A 73 11.63 4.69 -0.80
CA ILE A 73 12.99 4.94 -1.31
C ILE A 73 14.12 4.39 -0.41
N PRO A 74 14.15 4.61 0.92
CA PRO A 74 15.22 4.09 1.79
C PRO A 74 15.22 2.56 1.84
N GLU A 75 14.06 1.91 1.85
CA GLU A 75 13.95 0.44 1.85
C GLU A 75 14.41 -0.19 0.53
N TYR A 76 14.11 0.45 -0.61
CA TYR A 76 14.64 0.02 -1.92
C TYR A 76 16.17 0.12 -1.98
N ARG A 77 16.74 1.13 -1.32
CA ARG A 77 18.20 1.35 -1.25
C ARG A 77 18.87 0.33 -0.31
N ALA A 78 18.23 -0.01 0.81
CA ALA A 78 18.73 -1.01 1.75
C ALA A 78 18.72 -2.42 1.15
N SER A 79 17.62 -2.83 0.50
CA SER A 79 17.52 -4.13 -0.18
C SER A 79 18.52 -4.27 -1.34
N LYS A 80 18.75 -3.20 -2.11
CA LYS A 80 19.74 -3.20 -3.19
C LYS A 80 21.19 -3.28 -2.69
N MET A 81 21.47 -2.76 -1.49
CA MET A 81 22.79 -2.81 -0.88
C MET A 81 23.09 -4.20 -0.30
N ALA A 82 22.11 -4.85 0.33
CA ALA A 82 22.22 -6.24 0.81
C ALA A 82 22.51 -7.22 -0.34
N GLN A 83 21.82 -7.07 -1.48
CA GLN A 83 22.04 -7.91 -2.66
C GLN A 83 23.45 -7.76 -3.27
N ARG A 84 24.07 -6.57 -3.16
CA ARG A 84 25.39 -6.33 -3.73
C ARG A 84 26.53 -6.96 -2.92
N ILE A 85 26.31 -7.16 -1.61
CA ILE A 85 27.27 -7.80 -0.72
C ILE A 85 27.26 -9.32 -0.95
N GLU A 86 26.09 -9.94 -1.10
CA GLU A 86 25.96 -11.39 -1.33
C GLU A 86 26.54 -11.87 -2.68
N VAL A 87 26.62 -11.00 -3.69
CA VAL A 87 27.19 -11.32 -5.01
C VAL A 87 28.72 -11.14 -5.05
N SER A 88 29.32 -10.52 -4.03
CA SER A 88 30.76 -10.28 -3.95
C SER A 88 31.52 -11.27 -3.04
N GLU A 89 30.81 -12.22 -2.43
CA GLU A 89 31.33 -13.41 -1.74
C GLU A 89 31.31 -14.62 -2.67
#